data_AF-A0A962DWU0-F1
#
_entry.id   AF-A0A962DWU0-F1
#
_cell.length_a   1.000
_cell.length_b   1.000
_cell.length_c   1.000
_cell.angle_alpha   90.00
_cell.angle_beta   90.00
_cell.angle_gamma   90.00
#
_symmetry.space_group_name_H-M   'P 1'
#
loop_
_entity.id
_entity.type
_entity.pdbx_description
1 polymer ?
#
loop_
_entity_poly.entity_id
_entity_poly.type
_entity_poly.pdbx_seq_one_letter_code
_entity_poly.pdbx_strand_id
1 'polypeptide(L)'
;EPEMAFADLSDDMDLAEEMLKYIFSYVIEKAPEEMDFFAKWIDKSKTLMSRLDNVVNSEFARITYSEAIDLLQKAKQSFEFPVDWGSDLQTEHERYLSEKVFQKPVFVTDYPKDIKAFYMRMNDDRKTVAAMDLLVPGVGELIGGSQREERYDMLVQRIREMGLNEQDYWWYLDTRRY
;
A
#
# COMPACT_ATOMS: atom_id res chain seq x y z
N GLU A 1 -6.96 -4.56 -11.21
CA GLU A 1 -6.07 -5.31 -10.30
C GLU A 1 -5.14 -6.18 -11.15
N PRO A 2 -3.85 -5.85 -11.26
CA PRO A 2 -2.85 -6.72 -11.91
C PRO A 2 -2.46 -7.90 -11.01
N GLU A 3 -2.04 -9.02 -11.62
CA GLU A 3 -1.44 -10.17 -10.95
C GLU A 3 -0.24 -10.67 -11.78
N MET A 4 0.85 -11.04 -11.11
CA MET A 4 2.12 -11.36 -11.75
C MET A 4 2.68 -12.68 -11.21
N ALA A 5 2.81 -13.68 -12.08
CA ALA A 5 3.52 -14.90 -11.73
C ALA A 5 5.03 -14.63 -11.62
N PHE A 6 5.70 -15.33 -10.69
CA PHE A 6 7.14 -15.22 -10.42
C PHE A 6 7.62 -13.88 -9.83
N ALA A 7 6.69 -13.02 -9.41
CA ALA A 7 6.96 -11.76 -8.74
C ALA A 7 6.90 -11.90 -7.22
N ASP A 8 7.77 -11.20 -6.50
CA ASP A 8 7.70 -11.02 -5.06
C ASP A 8 7.11 -9.65 -4.65
N LEU A 9 7.15 -9.31 -3.36
CA LEU A 9 6.61 -8.03 -2.88
C LEU A 9 7.39 -6.81 -3.42
N SER A 10 8.69 -6.95 -3.67
CA SER A 10 9.49 -5.88 -4.27
C SER A 10 9.06 -5.62 -5.71
N ASP A 11 8.86 -6.70 -6.48
CA ASP A 11 8.35 -6.59 -7.86
C ASP A 11 6.95 -5.98 -7.90
N ASP A 12 6.07 -6.30 -6.93
CA ASP A 12 4.74 -5.70 -6.78
C ASP A 12 4.82 -4.18 -6.53
N MET A 13 5.72 -3.74 -5.63
CA MET A 13 5.96 -2.32 -5.40
C MET A 13 6.57 -1.61 -6.61
N ASP A 14 7.52 -2.25 -7.31
CA ASP A 14 8.15 -1.71 -8.53
C ASP A 14 7.09 -1.51 -9.63
N LEU A 15 6.24 -2.51 -9.88
CA LEU A 15 5.14 -2.39 -10.83
C LEU A 15 4.17 -1.27 -10.43
N ALA A 16 3.78 -1.20 -9.16
CA ALA A 16 2.85 -0.18 -8.68
C ALA A 16 3.41 1.24 -8.87
N GLU A 17 4.70 1.44 -8.59
CA GLU A 17 5.39 2.72 -8.80
C GLU A 17 5.48 3.07 -10.29
N GLU A 18 5.92 2.16 -11.14
CA GLU A 18 6.03 2.37 -12.59
C GLU A 18 4.67 2.66 -13.23
N MET A 19 3.65 1.87 -12.88
CA MET A 19 2.28 2.04 -13.36
C MET A 19 1.75 3.43 -12.99
N LEU A 20 1.93 3.84 -11.74
CA LEU A 20 1.41 5.11 -11.25
C LEU A 20 2.11 6.30 -11.93
N LYS A 21 3.44 6.26 -12.04
CA LYS A 21 4.23 7.28 -12.75
C LYS A 21 3.84 7.37 -14.22
N TYR A 22 3.64 6.24 -14.88
CA TYR A 22 3.20 6.20 -16.28
C TYR A 22 1.81 6.84 -16.44
N ILE A 23 0.83 6.44 -15.63
CA ILE A 23 -0.54 6.96 -15.72
C ILE A 23 -0.57 8.47 -15.51
N PHE A 24 0.10 8.98 -14.46
CA PHE A 24 0.13 10.42 -14.20
C PHE A 24 0.83 11.18 -15.32
N SER A 25 1.99 10.71 -15.79
CA SER A 25 2.70 11.34 -16.90
C SER A 25 1.83 11.39 -18.16
N TYR A 26 1.15 10.28 -18.47
CA TYR A 26 0.27 10.18 -19.62
C TYR A 26 -0.91 11.16 -19.53
N VAL A 27 -1.56 11.28 -18.37
CA VAL A 27 -2.67 12.22 -18.18
C VAL A 27 -2.20 13.68 -18.28
N ILE A 28 -1.06 14.02 -17.68
CA ILE A 28 -0.48 15.37 -17.77
C ILE A 28 -0.16 15.73 -19.23
N GLU A 29 0.40 14.79 -20.00
CA GLU A 29 0.76 15.02 -21.40
C GLU A 29 -0.47 15.08 -22.33
N LYS A 30 -1.44 14.17 -22.13
CA LYS A 30 -2.55 13.97 -23.07
C LYS A 30 -3.81 14.77 -22.74
N ALA A 31 -3.95 15.28 -21.52
CA ALA A 31 -5.12 16.05 -21.08
C ALA A 31 -4.74 17.42 -20.45
N PRO A 32 -3.92 18.25 -21.12
CA PRO A 32 -3.44 19.51 -20.54
C PRO A 32 -4.58 20.51 -20.30
N GLU A 33 -5.62 20.52 -21.14
CA GLU A 33 -6.76 21.41 -20.98
C GLU A 33 -7.59 21.06 -19.74
N GLU A 34 -7.82 19.77 -19.49
CA GLU A 34 -8.48 19.28 -18.29
C GLU A 34 -7.63 19.55 -17.04
N MET A 35 -6.31 19.34 -17.09
CA MET A 35 -5.43 19.66 -15.97
C MET A 35 -5.50 21.15 -15.62
N ASP A 36 -5.48 22.02 -16.63
CA ASP A 36 -5.67 23.46 -16.48
C ASP A 36 -7.03 23.81 -15.86
N PHE A 37 -8.09 23.14 -16.32
CA PHE A 37 -9.43 23.32 -15.77
C PHE A 37 -9.48 22.92 -14.29
N PHE A 38 -8.96 21.74 -13.92
CA PHE A 38 -8.92 21.27 -12.54
C PHE A 38 -8.06 22.18 -11.66
N ALA A 39 -6.90 22.62 -12.14
CA ALA A 39 -6.04 23.56 -11.42
C ALA A 39 -6.71 24.93 -11.20
N LYS A 40 -7.48 25.42 -12.19
CA LYS A 40 -8.17 26.72 -12.10
C LYS A 40 -9.41 26.67 -11.21
N TRP A 41 -10.23 25.63 -11.32
CA TRP A 41 -11.60 25.64 -10.79
C TRP A 41 -11.83 24.70 -9.62
N ILE A 42 -11.12 23.57 -9.55
CA ILE A 42 -11.35 22.54 -8.53
C ILE A 42 -10.31 22.61 -7.42
N ASP A 43 -9.04 22.71 -7.77
CA ASP A 43 -7.98 22.79 -6.78
C ASP A 43 -7.85 24.20 -6.20
N LYS A 44 -8.58 24.42 -5.11
CA LYS A 44 -8.53 25.66 -4.33
C LYS A 44 -7.14 25.93 -3.74
N SER A 45 -6.33 24.89 -3.52
CA SER A 45 -4.99 25.03 -2.94
C SER A 45 -3.94 25.48 -3.96
N LYS A 46 -4.24 25.41 -5.26
CA LYS A 46 -3.33 25.74 -6.38
C LYS A 46 -2.02 24.94 -6.35
N THR A 47 -2.09 23.71 -5.86
CA THR A 47 -0.96 22.78 -5.75
C THR A 47 -1.05 21.57 -6.67
N LEU A 48 -2.11 21.42 -7.48
CA LEU A 48 -2.37 20.23 -8.30
C LEU A 48 -1.15 19.82 -9.11
N MET A 49 -0.60 20.73 -9.92
CA MET A 49 0.57 20.42 -10.75
C MET A 49 1.78 20.03 -9.90
N SER A 50 2.05 20.73 -8.80
CA SER A 50 3.17 20.37 -7.91
C SER A 50 2.98 19.00 -7.24
N ARG A 51 1.74 18.60 -6.92
CA ARG A 51 1.44 17.28 -6.35
C ARG A 51 1.63 16.19 -7.41
N LEU A 52 1.15 16.43 -8.62
CA LEU A 52 1.35 15.51 -9.76
C LEU A 52 2.85 15.35 -10.09
N ASP A 53 3.58 16.46 -10.17
CA ASP A 53 5.03 16.46 -10.42
C ASP A 53 5.79 15.73 -9.32
N ASN A 54 5.38 15.86 -8.06
CA ASN A 54 5.97 15.11 -6.95
C ASN A 54 5.82 13.60 -7.16
N VAL A 55 4.61 13.12 -7.50
CA VAL A 55 4.39 11.69 -7.74
C VAL A 55 5.21 11.19 -8.94
N VAL A 56 5.25 11.95 -10.04
CA VAL A 56 5.97 11.52 -11.25
C VAL A 56 7.49 11.46 -11.03
N ASN A 57 8.06 12.44 -10.33
CA ASN A 57 9.51 12.62 -10.26
C ASN A 57 10.17 12.11 -8.98
N SER A 58 9.42 11.78 -7.94
CA SER A 58 9.98 11.25 -6.69
C SER A 58 10.28 9.76 -6.79
N GLU A 59 11.38 9.33 -6.17
CA GLU A 59 11.56 7.91 -5.79
C GLU A 59 10.73 7.62 -4.55
N PHE A 60 9.86 6.61 -4.62
CA PHE A 60 8.94 6.33 -3.51
C PHE A 60 9.72 5.78 -2.32
N ALA A 61 9.41 6.28 -1.11
CA ALA A 61 10.01 5.71 0.09
C ALA A 61 9.44 4.30 0.31
N ARG A 62 10.24 3.41 0.91
CA ARG A 62 9.79 2.08 1.33
C ARG A 62 10.17 1.91 2.79
N ILE A 63 9.18 1.64 3.63
CA ILE A 63 9.36 1.39 5.06
C ILE A 63 8.50 0.21 5.47
N THR A 64 8.90 -0.48 6.54
CA THR A 64 8.06 -1.48 7.18
C THR A 64 6.99 -0.81 8.03
N TYR A 65 5.90 -1.52 8.31
CA TYR A 65 4.86 -1.12 9.24
C TYR A 65 5.44 -0.82 10.63
N SER A 66 6.42 -1.61 11.08
CA SER A 66 7.06 -1.39 12.38
C SER A 66 7.83 -0.05 12.41
N GLU A 67 8.52 0.31 11.32
CA GLU A 67 9.16 1.63 11.20
C GLU A 67 8.11 2.76 11.10
N ALA A 68 6.98 2.52 10.42
CA ALA A 68 5.89 3.48 10.35
C ALA A 68 5.31 3.79 11.74
N ILE A 69 5.04 2.76 12.55
CA ILE A 69 4.60 2.92 13.95
C ILE A 69 5.63 3.69 14.77
N ASP A 70 6.92 3.35 14.66
CA ASP A 70 8.00 4.06 15.35
C ASP A 70 8.08 5.55 15.00
N LEU A 71 7.86 5.90 13.72
CA LEU A 71 7.85 7.29 13.25
C LEU A 71 6.63 8.04 13.77
N LEU A 72 5.46 7.41 13.76
CA LEU A 72 4.22 7.98 14.25
C LEU A 72 4.26 8.20 15.77
N GLN A 73 4.79 7.26 16.55
CA GLN A 73 4.95 7.41 18.00
C GLN A 73 5.93 8.53 18.39
N LYS A 74 6.91 8.83 17.53
CA LYS A 74 7.85 9.96 17.70
C LYS A 74 7.28 11.30 17.23
N ALA A 75 6.09 11.32 16.63
CA ALA A 75 5.47 12.54 16.14
C ALA A 75 5.17 13.50 17.30
N LYS A 76 5.41 14.79 17.06
CA LYS A 76 5.09 15.87 18.02
C LYS A 76 3.64 16.38 17.89
N GLN A 77 2.77 15.60 17.25
CA GLN A 77 1.35 15.92 17.11
C GLN A 77 0.51 14.82 17.75
N SER A 78 -0.70 15.17 18.15
CA SER A 78 -1.69 14.22 18.63
C SER A 78 -2.47 13.65 17.45
N PHE A 79 -2.73 12.36 17.51
CA PHE A 79 -3.63 11.65 16.60
C PHE A 79 -4.94 11.36 17.33
N GLU A 80 -6.05 11.33 16.61
CA GLU A 80 -7.35 10.94 17.15
C GLU A 80 -7.38 9.44 17.46
N PHE A 81 -6.76 8.64 16.60
CA PHE A 81 -6.65 7.20 16.73
C PHE A 81 -5.31 6.77 17.36
N PRO A 82 -5.29 5.66 18.12
CA PRO A 82 -4.07 5.18 18.75
C PRO A 82 -3.06 4.69 17.72
N VAL A 83 -1.78 4.93 18.00
CA VAL A 83 -0.63 4.46 17.21
C VAL A 83 0.04 3.32 17.97
N ASP A 84 -0.56 2.13 17.86
CA ASP A 84 -0.10 0.91 18.52
C ASP A 84 0.17 -0.20 17.50
N TRP A 85 1.25 -0.96 17.73
CA TRP A 85 1.59 -2.10 16.88
C TRP A 85 0.47 -3.16 16.92
N GLY A 86 0.01 -3.59 15.74
CA GLY A 86 -1.14 -4.48 15.59
C GLY A 86 -2.45 -3.75 15.29
N SER A 87 -2.48 -2.42 15.36
CA SER A 87 -3.62 -1.61 14.90
C SER A 87 -3.41 -1.16 13.46
N ASP A 88 -4.50 -1.08 12.70
CA ASP A 88 -4.44 -0.61 11.32
C ASP A 88 -4.16 0.90 11.26
N LEU A 89 -3.41 1.33 10.24
CA LEU A 89 -3.14 2.75 10.05
C LEU A 89 -4.44 3.46 9.63
N GLN A 90 -4.67 4.64 10.19
CA GLN A 90 -5.80 5.48 9.82
C GLN A 90 -5.32 6.54 8.84
N THR A 91 -6.23 7.14 8.07
CA THR A 91 -5.88 8.16 7.06
C THR A 91 -5.05 9.31 7.64
N GLU A 92 -5.24 9.70 8.90
CA GLU A 92 -4.40 10.73 9.54
C GLU A 92 -2.94 10.29 9.73
N HIS A 93 -2.71 9.00 10.03
CA HIS A 93 -1.39 8.40 10.16
C HIS A 93 -0.70 8.32 8.80
N GLU A 94 -1.41 7.82 7.80
CA GLU A 94 -0.92 7.69 6.43
C GLU A 94 -0.55 9.03 5.81
N ARG A 95 -1.41 10.04 6.00
CA ARG A 95 -1.16 11.40 5.55
C ARG A 95 -0.02 12.03 6.33
N TYR A 96 0.15 11.75 7.62
CA TYR A 96 1.31 12.24 8.36
C TYR A 96 2.63 11.69 7.80
N LEU A 97 2.70 10.38 7.54
CA LEU A 97 3.88 9.75 6.95
C LEU A 97 4.20 10.37 5.58
N SER A 98 3.23 10.39 4.66
CA SER A 98 3.44 10.88 3.30
C SER A 98 3.63 12.40 3.20
N GLU A 99 2.93 13.22 4.01
CA GLU A 99 2.95 14.68 3.90
C GLU A 99 3.94 15.38 4.84
N LYS A 100 4.25 14.80 6.00
CA LYS A 100 5.09 15.44 7.03
C LYS A 100 6.45 14.79 7.20
N VAL A 101 6.50 13.45 7.18
CA VAL A 101 7.75 12.71 7.37
C VAL A 101 8.55 12.64 6.07
N PHE A 102 7.93 12.11 5.01
CA PHE A 102 8.63 11.85 3.75
C PHE A 102 8.41 12.91 2.67
N GLN A 103 7.28 13.62 2.71
CA GLN A 103 6.90 14.65 1.72
C GLN A 103 6.85 14.14 0.27
N LYS A 104 6.61 12.84 0.10
CA LYS A 104 6.55 12.10 -1.16
C LYS A 104 5.75 10.80 -0.96
N PRO A 105 5.41 10.06 -2.02
CA PRO A 105 4.75 8.76 -1.87
C PRO A 105 5.60 7.76 -1.08
N VAL A 106 4.92 6.90 -0.29
CA VAL A 106 5.55 5.96 0.64
C VAL A 106 4.85 4.61 0.57
N PHE A 107 5.59 3.54 0.30
CA PHE A 107 5.14 2.19 0.58
C PHE A 107 5.35 1.85 2.04
N VAL A 108 4.31 1.33 2.68
CA VAL A 108 4.39 0.69 4.00
C VAL A 108 4.24 -0.82 3.78
N THR A 109 5.20 -1.62 4.28
CA THR A 109 5.25 -3.07 4.04
C THR A 109 5.13 -3.89 5.33
N ASP A 110 5.00 -5.21 5.21
CA ASP A 110 5.15 -6.14 6.34
C ASP A 110 4.18 -5.88 7.49
N TYR A 111 2.90 -5.77 7.15
CA TYR A 111 1.82 -5.53 8.10
C TYR A 111 1.60 -6.74 9.03
N PRO A 112 1.10 -6.52 10.26
CA PRO A 112 0.70 -7.59 11.17
C PRO A 112 -0.33 -8.52 10.51
N LYS A 113 -0.12 -9.83 10.60
CA LYS A 113 -0.96 -10.82 9.94
C LYS A 113 -2.44 -10.72 10.35
N ASP A 114 -2.71 -10.31 11.59
CA ASP A 114 -4.05 -10.40 12.21
C ASP A 114 -4.99 -9.28 11.74
N ILE A 115 -4.47 -8.26 11.07
CA ILE A 115 -5.25 -7.18 10.46
C ILE A 115 -5.27 -7.25 8.93
N LYS A 116 -4.74 -8.32 8.34
CA LYS A 116 -4.64 -8.51 6.90
C LYS A 116 -5.24 -9.85 6.45
N ALA A 117 -5.48 -9.98 5.15
CA ALA A 117 -6.23 -11.09 4.57
C ALA A 117 -5.47 -12.44 4.58
N PHE A 118 -6.21 -13.54 4.55
CA PHE A 118 -5.66 -14.90 4.65
C PHE A 118 -4.68 -15.28 3.52
N TYR A 119 -4.81 -14.65 2.36
CA TYR A 119 -4.05 -14.98 1.15
C TYR A 119 -2.67 -14.30 1.10
N MET A 120 -2.37 -13.39 2.02
CA MET A 120 -1.10 -12.66 2.03
C MET A 120 0.00 -13.55 2.59
N ARG A 121 1.17 -13.59 1.93
CA ARG A 121 2.27 -14.50 2.28
C ARG A 121 2.77 -14.21 3.70
N MET A 122 2.84 -15.24 4.52
CA MET A 122 3.40 -15.16 5.87
C MET A 122 4.92 -14.92 5.79
N ASN A 123 5.39 -13.89 6.47
CA ASN A 123 6.82 -13.60 6.60
C ASN A 123 7.50 -14.59 7.56
N ASP A 124 8.84 -14.63 7.50
CA ASP A 124 9.65 -15.58 8.28
C ASP A 124 9.57 -15.32 9.79
N ASP A 125 9.18 -14.10 10.21
CA ASP A 125 8.94 -13.73 11.60
C ASP A 125 7.66 -14.34 12.20
N ARG A 126 6.79 -14.94 11.36
CA ARG A 126 5.48 -15.51 11.72
C ARG A 126 4.49 -14.54 12.36
N LYS A 127 4.76 -13.24 12.28
CA LYS A 127 3.97 -12.15 12.87
C LYS A 127 3.41 -11.22 11.80
N THR A 128 4.15 -11.03 10.72
CA THR A 128 3.80 -10.14 9.62
C THR A 128 3.49 -10.92 8.34
N VAL A 129 2.83 -10.24 7.41
CA VAL A 129 2.60 -10.74 6.06
C VAL A 129 3.22 -9.79 5.05
N ALA A 130 3.66 -10.31 3.91
CA ALA A 130 4.23 -9.57 2.79
C ALA A 130 3.14 -8.76 2.06
N ALA A 131 2.55 -7.80 2.76
CA ALA A 131 1.60 -6.82 2.28
C ALA A 131 2.31 -5.49 2.02
N MET A 132 1.78 -4.70 1.09
CA MET A 132 2.20 -3.32 0.88
C MET A 132 0.98 -2.42 0.69
N ASP A 133 1.04 -1.22 1.26
CA ASP A 133 0.10 -0.14 0.97
C ASP A 133 0.92 1.07 0.48
N LEU A 134 0.53 1.66 -0.65
CA LEU A 134 1.12 2.87 -1.21
C LEU A 134 0.34 4.10 -0.76
N LEU A 135 1.00 4.92 0.05
CA LEU A 135 0.48 6.17 0.60
C LEU A 135 0.87 7.35 -0.28
N VAL A 136 -0.10 8.14 -0.71
CA VAL A 136 0.12 9.33 -1.54
C VAL A 136 -0.30 10.61 -0.80
N PRO A 137 0.56 11.65 -0.80
CA PRO A 137 0.24 12.94 -0.16
C PRO A 137 -1.12 13.50 -0.58
N GLY A 138 -1.92 13.93 0.39
CA GLY A 138 -3.25 14.50 0.19
C GLY A 138 -4.39 13.49 0.09
N VAL A 139 -4.10 12.20 -0.12
CA VAL A 139 -5.12 11.14 -0.25
C VAL A 139 -5.03 10.16 0.93
N GLY A 140 -3.84 9.65 1.23
CA GLY A 140 -3.68 8.45 2.08
C GLY A 140 -3.36 7.24 1.19
N GLU A 141 -3.85 6.06 1.56
CA GLU A 141 -3.75 4.86 0.73
C GLU A 141 -4.34 5.05 -0.68
N LEU A 142 -3.58 4.68 -1.71
CA LEU A 142 -4.01 4.68 -3.11
C LEU A 142 -3.96 3.27 -3.75
N ILE A 143 -2.97 2.45 -3.38
CA ILE A 143 -2.82 1.08 -3.87
C ILE A 143 -2.54 0.17 -2.66
N GLY A 144 -3.28 -0.92 -2.56
CA GLY A 144 -2.99 -2.02 -1.63
C GLY A 144 -2.64 -3.30 -2.40
N GLY A 145 -1.63 -4.02 -1.95
CA GLY A 145 -1.08 -5.19 -2.60
C GLY A 145 -0.40 -6.16 -1.64
N SER A 146 0.01 -7.31 -2.14
CA SER A 146 0.74 -8.30 -1.34
C SER A 146 1.33 -9.38 -2.22
N GLN A 147 2.49 -9.91 -1.84
CA GLN A 147 2.87 -11.24 -2.30
C GLN A 147 1.87 -12.27 -1.77
N ARG A 148 1.40 -13.16 -2.65
CA ARG A 148 0.40 -14.17 -2.29
C ARG A 148 1.06 -15.38 -1.64
N GLU A 149 0.41 -15.97 -0.65
CA GLU A 149 0.90 -17.19 0.00
C GLU A 149 0.86 -18.35 -1.00
N GLU A 150 2.04 -18.75 -1.45
CA GLU A 150 2.27 -19.78 -2.46
C GLU A 150 2.40 -21.18 -1.84
N ARG A 151 2.65 -21.28 -0.54
CA ARG A 151 2.83 -22.56 0.14
C ARG A 151 1.48 -23.10 0.59
N TYR A 152 1.07 -24.23 0.04
CA TYR A 152 -0.23 -24.85 0.30
C TYR A 152 -0.56 -24.98 1.78
N ASP A 153 0.34 -25.58 2.57
CA ASP A 153 0.08 -25.85 4.00
C ASP A 153 -0.08 -24.57 4.82
N MET A 154 0.68 -23.52 4.47
CA MET A 154 0.63 -22.22 5.11
C MET A 154 -0.70 -21.51 4.84
N LEU A 155 -1.15 -21.56 3.59
CA LEU A 155 -2.42 -20.99 3.15
C LEU A 155 -3.61 -21.68 3.82
N VAL A 156 -3.62 -23.02 3.84
CA VAL A 156 -4.65 -23.81 4.53
C VAL A 156 -4.67 -23.52 6.03
N GLN A 157 -3.49 -23.42 6.66
CA GLN A 157 -3.39 -23.03 8.06
C GLN A 157 -4.04 -21.66 8.28
N ARG A 158 -3.75 -20.65 7.44
CA ARG A 158 -4.30 -19.31 7.61
C ARG A 158 -5.81 -19.23 7.41
N ILE A 159 -6.36 -19.95 6.43
CA ILE A 159 -7.81 -20.11 6.22
C ILE A 159 -8.48 -20.62 7.51
N ARG A 160 -7.90 -21.67 8.12
CA ARG A 160 -8.43 -22.26 9.37
C ARG A 160 -8.29 -21.31 10.56
N GLU A 161 -7.16 -20.61 10.70
CA GLU A 161 -6.95 -19.61 11.75
C GLU A 161 -7.98 -18.48 11.71
N MET A 162 -8.41 -18.08 10.51
CA MET A 162 -9.42 -17.03 10.31
C MET A 162 -10.86 -17.55 10.34
N GLY A 163 -11.07 -18.85 10.65
CA GLY A 163 -12.40 -19.45 10.73
C GLY A 163 -13.11 -19.58 9.38
N LEU A 164 -12.38 -19.55 8.27
CA LEU A 164 -12.91 -19.68 6.93
C LEU A 164 -13.08 -21.17 6.57
N ASN A 165 -14.10 -21.48 5.76
CA ASN A 165 -14.38 -22.85 5.34
C ASN A 165 -13.50 -23.24 4.14
N GLU A 166 -12.55 -24.14 4.36
CA GLU A 166 -11.59 -24.62 3.35
C GLU A 166 -12.27 -25.12 2.06
N GLN A 167 -13.45 -25.73 2.17
CA GLN A 167 -14.18 -26.26 1.02
C GLN A 167 -14.61 -25.17 0.05
N ASP A 168 -14.83 -23.93 0.50
CA ASP A 168 -15.22 -22.81 -0.38
C ASP A 168 -14.05 -22.33 -1.24
N TYR A 169 -12.81 -22.68 -0.84
CA TYR A 169 -11.56 -22.27 -1.50
C TYR A 169 -10.88 -23.41 -2.26
N TRP A 170 -11.57 -24.53 -2.51
CA TRP A 170 -10.98 -25.72 -3.14
C TRP A 170 -10.21 -25.40 -4.44
N TRP A 171 -10.80 -24.57 -5.31
CA TRP A 171 -10.22 -24.18 -6.60
C TRP A 171 -9.04 -23.21 -6.44
N TYR A 172 -9.08 -22.36 -5.41
CA TYR A 172 -7.99 -21.44 -5.09
C TYR A 172 -6.79 -22.20 -4.51
N LEU A 173 -7.06 -23.19 -3.65
CA LEU A 173 -6.05 -24.07 -3.07
C LEU A 173 -5.35 -24.95 -4.12
N ASP A 174 -6.05 -25.34 -5.19
CA ASP A 174 -5.45 -26.11 -6.29
C ASP A 174 -4.35 -25.33 -7.03
N THR A 175 -4.40 -23.99 -7.04
CA THR A 175 -3.33 -23.15 -7.61
C THR A 175 -2.01 -23.21 -6.84
N ARG A 176 -2.00 -23.85 -5.66
CA ARG A 176 -0.80 -24.09 -4.83
C ARG A 176 -0.36 -25.57 -4.84
N ARG A 177 -1.04 -26.41 -5.63
CA ARG A 177 -0.73 -27.84 -5.77
C ARG A 177 -0.06 -28.18 -7.10
N TYR A 178 -0.42 -27.47 -8.16
CA TYR A 178 0.01 -27.68 -9.54
C TYR A 178 0.51 -26.37 -10.14
#